data_AF-A6KVK0-F1
#
_entry.id   AF-A6KVK0-F1
#
_cell.length_a   1.000
_cell.length_b   1.000
_cell.length_c   1.000
_cell.angle_alpha   90.00
_cell.angle_beta   90.00
_cell.angle_gamma   90.00
#
_symmetry.space_group_name_H-M   'P 1'
#
loop_
_entity.id
_entity.type
_entity.pdbx_description
1 polymer ?
#
loop_
_entity_poly.entity_id
_entity_poly.type
_entity_poly.pdbx_seq_one_letter_code
_entity_poly.pdbx_strand_id
1 'polypeptide(L)'
;MSEQTSSGFTKEEELLLQDFSRNVSTKSNALFYGNAFMISAVPIWLFWRVHQMELLPSLVFFAIVTGLCTYLMAMAYKNTKFTLKHKIANKREDAVTREMTALLADDKKISRKEKDERILWKKNDVAEYEATTFSIFYNNALFLAVVIFASFYLLRSFTPTFNYILSMAGASGLMALLSTGKSA
;
A
#
# COMPACT_ATOMS: atom_id res chain seq x y z
N MET A 1 -32.98 24.52 -19.16
CA MET A 1 -32.26 23.40 -19.79
C MET A 1 -30.81 23.81 -19.88
N SER A 2 -29.95 23.37 -18.96
CA SER A 2 -28.52 23.65 -18.98
C SER A 2 -27.80 22.50 -19.69
N GLU A 3 -27.19 22.82 -20.84
CA GLU A 3 -26.31 21.91 -21.58
C GLU A 3 -25.22 21.34 -20.69
N GLN A 4 -25.21 20.02 -20.53
CA GLN A 4 -24.06 19.26 -20.06
C GLN A 4 -23.05 19.18 -21.21
N THR A 5 -22.09 20.10 -21.26
CA THR A 5 -20.86 19.90 -22.03
C THR A 5 -19.98 18.93 -21.28
N SER A 6 -20.10 17.64 -21.61
CA SER A 6 -19.11 16.62 -21.27
C SER A 6 -17.85 16.82 -22.12
N SER A 7 -16.99 17.77 -21.74
CA SER A 7 -15.64 17.82 -22.27
C SER A 7 -14.84 16.71 -21.62
N GLY A 8 -14.63 15.60 -22.34
CA GLY A 8 -13.67 14.57 -21.92
C GLY A 8 -12.30 15.21 -21.75
N PHE A 9 -11.68 15.03 -20.59
CA PHE A 9 -10.34 15.54 -20.29
C PHE A 9 -9.34 15.06 -21.35
N THR A 10 -8.36 15.90 -21.68
CA THR A 10 -7.25 15.48 -22.54
C THR A 10 -6.43 14.39 -21.83
N LYS A 11 -5.79 13.48 -22.58
CA LYS A 11 -5.01 12.38 -21.98
C LYS A 11 -3.95 12.87 -20.97
N GLU A 12 -3.40 14.06 -21.18
CA GLU A 12 -2.46 14.69 -20.25
C GLU A 12 -3.16 15.12 -18.95
N GLU A 13 -4.35 15.72 -19.04
CA GLU A 13 -5.16 16.07 -17.87
C GLU A 13 -5.68 14.82 -17.14
N GLU A 14 -6.03 13.75 -17.84
CA GLU A 14 -6.39 12.47 -17.22
C GLU A 14 -5.20 11.83 -16.51
N LEU A 15 -3.99 11.91 -17.08
CA LEU A 15 -2.77 11.42 -16.43
C LEU A 15 -2.43 12.24 -15.19
N LEU A 16 -2.58 13.57 -15.24
CA LEU A 16 -2.43 14.44 -14.08
C LEU A 16 -3.50 14.16 -13.03
N LEU A 17 -4.76 14.02 -13.44
CA LEU A 17 -5.87 13.65 -12.56
C LEU A 17 -5.66 12.27 -11.95
N GLN A 18 -5.09 11.32 -12.68
CA GLN A 18 -4.74 9.99 -12.18
C GLN A 18 -3.58 10.06 -11.18
N ASP A 19 -2.64 10.99 -11.36
CA ASP A 19 -1.56 11.24 -10.42
C ASP A 19 -2.05 11.91 -9.13
N PHE A 20 -3.05 12.80 -9.22
CA PHE A 20 -3.72 13.42 -8.07
C PHE A 20 -4.79 12.54 -7.42
N SER A 21 -5.36 11.61 -8.16
CA SER A 21 -6.36 10.66 -7.68
C SER A 21 -5.69 9.61 -6.78
N ARG A 22 -6.19 9.49 -5.55
CA ARG A 22 -5.83 8.38 -4.64
C ARG A 22 -6.24 6.99 -5.16
N ASN A 23 -6.95 6.90 -6.29
CA ASN A 23 -7.31 5.61 -6.87
C ASN A 23 -6.08 4.94 -7.48
N VAL A 24 -5.64 3.88 -6.81
CA VAL A 24 -4.60 2.98 -7.27
C VAL A 24 -5.12 2.12 -8.43
N SER A 25 -4.25 1.83 -9.40
CA SER A 25 -4.56 0.92 -10.51
C SER A 25 -5.18 -0.40 -10.03
N THR A 26 -6.17 -0.94 -10.74
CA THR A 26 -6.89 -2.18 -10.37
C THR A 26 -5.95 -3.34 -10.09
N LYS A 27 -4.83 -3.42 -10.81
CA LYS A 27 -3.76 -4.41 -10.58
C LYS A 27 -3.09 -4.22 -9.22
N SER A 28 -2.73 -2.98 -8.89
CA SER A 28 -2.14 -2.62 -7.59
C SER A 28 -3.13 -2.84 -6.45
N ASN A 29 -4.42 -2.57 -6.67
CA ASN A 29 -5.47 -2.80 -5.69
C ASN A 29 -5.63 -4.29 -5.37
N ALA A 30 -5.67 -5.15 -6.40
CA ALA A 30 -5.73 -6.60 -6.22
C ALA A 30 -4.50 -7.12 -5.46
N LEU A 31 -3.30 -6.64 -5.80
CA LEU A 31 -2.07 -6.96 -5.07
C LEU A 31 -2.14 -6.52 -3.61
N PHE A 32 -2.73 -5.36 -3.32
CA PHE A 32 -2.91 -4.88 -1.95
C PHE A 32 -3.86 -5.73 -1.13
N TYR A 33 -5.04 -6.07 -1.65
CA TYR A 33 -5.97 -6.92 -0.91
C TYR A 33 -5.42 -8.34 -0.71
N GLY A 34 -4.74 -8.90 -1.71
CA GLY A 34 -4.10 -10.22 -1.57
C GLY A 34 -3.02 -10.23 -0.49
N ASN A 35 -2.12 -9.24 -0.49
CA ASN A 35 -1.09 -9.12 0.55
C ASN A 35 -1.67 -8.79 1.93
N ALA A 36 -2.71 -7.94 1.99
CA ALA A 36 -3.38 -7.57 3.22
C ALA A 36 -4.03 -8.79 3.89
N PHE A 37 -4.62 -9.69 3.09
CA PHE A 37 -5.21 -10.93 3.60
C PHE A 37 -4.15 -11.91 4.11
N MET A 38 -3.05 -12.08 3.36
CA MET A 38 -1.96 -12.96 3.80
C MET A 38 -1.35 -12.48 5.12
N ILE A 39 -1.08 -11.18 5.25
CA ILE A 39 -0.47 -10.65 6.48
C ILE A 39 -1.44 -10.67 7.67
N SER A 40 -2.74 -10.46 7.44
CA SER A 40 -3.75 -10.50 8.51
C SER A 40 -4.04 -11.92 8.99
N ALA A 41 -3.79 -12.93 8.16
CA ALA A 41 -3.90 -14.34 8.54
C ALA A 41 -2.71 -14.84 9.38
N VAL A 42 -1.51 -14.26 9.24
CA VAL A 42 -0.30 -14.69 9.99
C VAL A 42 -0.51 -14.68 11.51
N PRO A 43 -1.07 -13.61 12.12
CA PRO A 43 -1.36 -13.59 13.55
C PRO A 43 -2.29 -14.71 14.03
N ILE A 44 -3.21 -15.22 13.19
CA ILE A 44 -4.11 -16.33 13.58
C ILE A 44 -3.28 -17.53 14.05
N TRP A 45 -2.20 -17.84 13.34
CA TRP A 45 -1.29 -18.92 13.71
C TRP A 45 -0.60 -18.66 15.06
N LEU A 46 -0.18 -17.43 15.31
CA LEU A 46 0.45 -17.01 16.57
C LEU A 46 -0.52 -17.19 17.75
N PHE A 47 -1.78 -16.76 17.61
CA PHE A 47 -2.77 -16.88 18.68
C PHE A 47 -3.25 -18.32 18.90
N TRP A 48 -3.30 -19.12 17.83
CA TRP A 48 -3.58 -20.55 17.96
C TRP A 48 -2.45 -21.30 18.68
N ARG A 49 -1.20 -21.09 18.28
CA ARG A 49 -0.06 -21.88 18.81
C ARG A 49 0.52 -21.37 20.11
N VAL A 50 0.59 -20.05 20.29
CA VAL A 50 1.23 -19.45 21.47
C VAL A 50 0.22 -19.19 22.57
N HIS A 51 -0.91 -18.57 22.24
CA HIS A 51 -1.95 -18.23 23.21
C HIS A 51 -2.96 -19.37 23.45
N GLN A 52 -2.75 -20.53 22.82
CA GLN A 52 -3.57 -21.75 22.97
C GLN A 52 -5.07 -21.49 22.79
N MET A 53 -5.43 -20.58 21.87
CA MET A 53 -6.81 -20.23 21.60
C MET A 53 -7.49 -21.28 20.73
N GLU A 54 -8.65 -21.77 21.14
CA GLU A 54 -9.40 -22.77 20.37
C GLU A 54 -9.99 -22.16 19.08
N LEU A 55 -9.65 -22.79 17.94
CA LEU A 55 -10.00 -22.31 16.60
C LEU A 55 -11.51 -22.41 16.29
N LEU A 56 -12.13 -23.55 16.58
CA LEU A 56 -13.51 -23.85 16.18
C LEU A 56 -14.54 -22.91 16.85
N PRO A 57 -14.57 -22.73 18.18
CA PRO A 57 -15.53 -21.83 18.81
C PRO A 57 -15.23 -20.35 18.50
N SER A 58 -13.97 -20.01 18.20
CA SER A 58 -13.56 -18.63 17.95
C SER A 58 -13.49 -18.27 16.46
N LEU A 59 -13.87 -19.18 15.56
CA LEU A 59 -13.69 -19.01 14.11
C LEU A 59 -14.39 -17.76 13.58
N VAL A 60 -15.57 -17.45 14.12
CA VAL A 60 -16.33 -16.24 13.76
C VAL A 60 -15.55 -14.97 14.12
N PHE A 61 -14.93 -14.92 15.30
CA PHE A 61 -14.09 -13.79 15.70
C PHE A 61 -12.84 -13.67 14.84
N PHE A 62 -12.19 -14.81 14.53
CA PHE A 62 -11.06 -14.82 13.62
C PHE A 62 -11.45 -14.26 12.25
N ALA A 63 -12.56 -14.71 11.67
CA ALA A 63 -13.03 -14.23 10.37
C ALA A 63 -13.37 -12.74 10.37
N ILE A 64 -14.12 -12.26 11.38
CA ILE A 64 -14.54 -10.84 11.46
C ILE A 64 -13.33 -9.92 11.64
N VAL A 65 -12.44 -10.24 12.60
CA VAL A 65 -11.27 -9.40 12.90
C VAL A 65 -10.27 -9.43 11.74
N THR A 66 -10.07 -10.58 11.10
CA THR A 66 -9.20 -10.70 9.93
C THR A 66 -9.76 -9.91 8.74
N GLY A 67 -11.08 -9.97 8.52
CA GLY A 67 -11.75 -9.16 7.49
C GLY A 67 -11.58 -7.66 7.73
N LEU A 68 -11.82 -7.20 8.96
CA LEU A 68 -11.63 -5.80 9.36
C LEU A 68 -10.17 -5.37 9.20
N CYS A 69 -9.22 -6.18 9.67
CA CYS A 69 -7.78 -5.88 9.53
C CYS A 69 -7.34 -5.84 8.07
N THR A 70 -7.84 -6.76 7.25
CA THR A 70 -7.56 -6.78 5.80
C THR A 70 -8.03 -5.49 5.14
N TYR A 71 -9.24 -5.01 5.50
CA TYR A 71 -9.75 -3.74 5.00
C TYR A 71 -8.88 -2.55 5.43
N LEU A 72 -8.53 -2.46 6.72
CA LEU A 72 -7.72 -1.38 7.26
C LEU A 72 -6.28 -1.39 6.70
N MET A 73 -5.68 -2.57 6.54
CA MET A 73 -4.36 -2.73 5.93
C MET A 73 -4.37 -2.38 4.44
N ALA A 74 -5.40 -2.80 3.70
CA ALA A 74 -5.55 -2.42 2.30
C ALA A 74 -5.71 -0.90 2.15
N MET A 75 -6.44 -0.24 3.08
CA MET A 75 -6.50 1.22 3.14
C MET A 75 -5.14 1.84 3.45
N ALA A 76 -4.40 1.28 4.42
CA ALA A 76 -3.07 1.75 4.79
C ALA A 76 -2.06 1.65 3.64
N TYR A 77 -2.07 0.56 2.88
CA TYR A 77 -1.21 0.39 1.70
C TYR A 77 -1.51 1.45 0.64
N LYS A 78 -2.79 1.72 0.35
CA LYS A 78 -3.19 2.75 -0.63
C LYS A 78 -2.69 4.12 -0.24
N ASN A 79 -2.91 4.52 1.02
CA ASN A 79 -2.50 5.82 1.53
C ASN A 79 -0.97 5.96 1.60
N THR A 80 -0.29 4.89 1.98
CA THR A 80 1.18 4.85 2.03
C THR A 80 1.76 4.91 0.62
N LYS A 81 1.24 4.14 -0.35
CA LYS A 81 1.64 4.24 -1.76
C LYS A 81 1.48 5.66 -2.29
N PHE A 82 0.35 6.32 -2.00
CA PHE A 82 0.11 7.70 -2.44
C PHE A 82 1.16 8.68 -1.88
N THR A 83 1.43 8.61 -0.58
CA THR A 83 2.43 9.47 0.08
C THR A 83 3.84 9.19 -0.43
N LEU A 84 4.18 7.92 -0.66
CA LEU A 84 5.50 7.52 -1.12
C LEU A 84 5.72 7.74 -2.61
N LYS A 85 4.68 7.70 -3.45
CA LYS A 85 4.81 7.95 -4.89
C LYS A 85 5.42 9.32 -5.14
N HIS A 86 4.94 10.37 -4.46
CA HIS A 86 5.53 11.71 -4.57
C HIS A 86 6.97 11.78 -4.04
N LYS A 87 7.28 11.13 -2.90
CA LYS A 87 8.63 11.15 -2.32
C LYS A 87 9.64 10.35 -3.16
N ILE A 88 9.24 9.21 -3.70
CA ILE A 88 10.07 8.34 -4.53
C ILE A 88 10.26 8.96 -5.92
N ALA A 89 9.22 9.56 -6.50
CA ALA A 89 9.33 10.29 -7.76
C ALA A 89 10.42 11.37 -7.67
N ASN A 90 10.36 12.26 -6.66
CA ASN A 90 11.36 13.31 -6.48
C ASN A 90 12.79 12.77 -6.23
N LYS A 91 12.94 11.60 -5.59
CA LYS A 91 14.25 11.05 -5.23
C LYS A 91 14.86 10.15 -6.32
N ARG A 92 14.04 9.60 -7.22
CA ARG A 92 14.46 8.73 -8.33
C ARG A 92 14.48 9.44 -9.67
N GLU A 93 13.87 10.62 -9.79
CA GLU A 93 13.82 11.39 -11.03
C GLU A 93 15.22 11.64 -11.60
N ASP A 94 16.18 12.09 -10.78
CA ASP A 94 17.53 12.41 -11.24
C ASP A 94 18.32 11.18 -11.70
N ALA A 95 18.17 10.06 -10.98
CA ALA A 95 18.86 8.82 -11.29
C ALA A 95 18.32 8.17 -12.59
N VAL A 96 16.99 8.11 -12.73
CA VAL A 96 16.34 7.52 -13.91
C VAL A 96 16.54 8.42 -15.13
N THR A 97 16.57 9.75 -14.98
CA THR A 97 16.89 10.66 -16.09
C THR A 97 18.29 10.40 -16.60
N ARG A 98 19.29 10.29 -15.72
CA ARG A 98 20.68 10.00 -16.12
C ARG A 98 20.82 8.66 -16.85
N GLU A 99 20.18 7.61 -16.34
CA GLU A 99 20.25 6.27 -16.92
C GLU A 99 19.57 6.20 -18.29
N MET A 100 18.37 6.77 -18.41
CA MET A 100 17.63 6.83 -19.67
C MET A 100 18.30 7.75 -20.71
N THR A 101 18.87 8.88 -20.30
CA THR A 101 19.65 9.75 -21.19
C THR A 101 20.89 9.02 -21.72
N ALA A 102 21.54 8.18 -20.91
CA ALA A 102 22.68 7.37 -21.34
C ALA A 102 22.27 6.24 -22.31
N LEU A 103 21.18 5.51 -22.01
CA LEU A 103 20.65 4.44 -22.87
C LEU A 103 20.12 4.95 -24.22
N LEU A 104 19.52 6.14 -24.23
CA LEU A 104 18.97 6.77 -25.43
C LEU A 104 19.99 7.66 -26.16
N ALA A 105 21.22 7.81 -25.66
CA ALA A 105 22.26 8.57 -26.35
C ALA A 105 22.75 7.90 -27.64
N ASP A 106 22.74 6.55 -27.67
CA ASP A 106 23.33 5.78 -28.77
C ASP A 106 22.37 5.60 -29.96
N ASP A 107 21.07 5.81 -29.74
CA ASP A 107 20.04 5.57 -30.75
C ASP A 107 19.80 6.82 -31.61
N LYS A 108 20.56 6.96 -32.69
CA LYS A 108 20.54 8.13 -33.60
C LYS A 108 19.24 8.27 -34.41
N LYS A 109 18.37 7.24 -34.40
CA LYS A 109 17.12 7.18 -35.19
C LYS A 109 15.86 7.62 -34.43
N ILE A 110 15.93 7.79 -33.12
CA ILE A 110 14.75 8.12 -32.31
C ILE A 110 14.62 9.65 -32.17
N SER A 111 13.45 10.19 -32.51
CA SER A 111 13.10 11.61 -32.33
C SER A 111 13.20 12.02 -30.85
N ARG A 112 13.66 13.24 -30.56
CA ARG A 112 13.77 13.77 -29.18
C ARG A 112 12.46 13.59 -28.38
N LYS A 113 11.31 13.83 -29.01
CA LYS A 113 9.99 13.64 -28.37
C LYS A 113 9.71 12.19 -27.98
N GLU A 114 10.03 11.23 -28.84
CA GLU A 114 9.78 9.82 -28.58
C GLU A 114 10.76 9.26 -27.52
N LYS A 115 11.99 9.80 -27.48
CA LYS A 115 12.93 9.53 -26.38
C LYS A 115 12.32 9.97 -25.05
N ASP A 116 11.94 11.24 -24.93
CA ASP A 116 11.39 11.83 -23.69
C ASP A 116 10.14 11.08 -23.20
N GLU A 117 9.27 10.63 -24.11
CA GLU A 117 8.07 9.86 -23.77
C GLU A 117 8.41 8.47 -23.20
N ARG A 118 9.42 7.77 -23.74
CA ARG A 118 9.89 6.49 -23.19
C ARG A 118 10.55 6.65 -21.82
N ILE A 119 11.31 7.74 -21.62
CA ILE A 119 11.86 8.09 -20.30
C ILE A 119 10.72 8.29 -19.31
N LEU A 120 9.71 9.08 -19.69
CA LEU A 120 8.57 9.39 -18.84
C LEU A 120 7.78 8.12 -18.47
N TRP A 121 7.54 7.25 -19.44
CA TRP A 121 6.83 5.98 -19.21
C TRP A 121 7.63 5.05 -18.29
N LYS A 122 8.95 4.92 -18.50
CA LYS A 122 9.79 4.08 -17.66
C LYS A 122 9.94 4.64 -16.24
N LYS A 123 10.03 5.96 -16.09
CA LYS A 123 10.01 6.65 -14.79
C LYS A 123 8.74 6.30 -14.02
N ASN A 124 7.57 6.40 -14.66
CA ASN A 124 6.30 6.13 -14.01
C ASN A 124 6.16 4.65 -13.60
N ASP A 125 6.56 3.73 -14.49
CA ASP A 125 6.52 2.29 -14.22
C ASP A 125 7.43 1.87 -13.05
N VAL A 126 8.69 2.36 -13.03
CA VAL A 126 9.63 2.09 -11.93
C VAL A 126 9.15 2.71 -10.62
N ALA A 127 8.69 3.96 -10.65
CA ALA A 127 8.15 4.63 -9.47
C ALA A 127 6.91 3.91 -8.92
N GLU A 128 6.03 3.43 -9.80
CA GLU A 128 4.85 2.68 -9.38
C GLU A 128 5.21 1.33 -8.77
N TYR A 129 6.18 0.60 -9.33
CA TYR A 129 6.64 -0.67 -8.80
C TYR A 129 7.36 -0.52 -7.45
N GLU A 130 8.32 0.40 -7.34
CA GLU A 130 9.05 0.65 -6.09
C GLU A 130 8.11 1.14 -4.98
N ALA A 131 7.19 2.06 -5.28
CA ALA A 131 6.22 2.56 -4.31
C ALA A 131 5.25 1.46 -3.83
N THR A 132 4.79 0.61 -4.76
CA THR A 132 3.89 -0.51 -4.42
C THR A 132 4.62 -1.51 -3.51
N THR A 133 5.82 -1.93 -3.86
CA THR A 133 6.60 -2.90 -3.07
C THR A 133 6.97 -2.34 -1.69
N PHE A 134 7.45 -1.10 -1.63
CA PHE A 134 7.83 -0.48 -0.36
C PHE A 134 6.60 -0.28 0.56
N SER A 135 5.48 0.18 0.00
CA SER A 135 4.26 0.38 0.81
C SER A 135 3.75 -0.91 1.44
N ILE A 136 3.83 -2.05 0.72
CA ILE A 136 3.48 -3.37 1.25
C ILE A 136 4.46 -3.77 2.36
N PHE A 137 5.78 -3.72 2.08
CA PHE A 137 6.79 -4.16 3.04
C PHE A 137 6.77 -3.34 4.35
N TYR A 138 6.74 -2.01 4.24
CA TYR A 138 6.78 -1.12 5.40
C TYR A 138 5.57 -1.32 6.31
N ASN A 139 4.36 -1.31 5.75
CA ASN A 139 3.14 -1.54 6.53
C ASN A 139 3.09 -2.96 7.10
N ASN A 140 3.56 -3.98 6.37
CA ASN A 140 3.60 -5.36 6.88
C ASN A 140 4.54 -5.51 8.07
N ALA A 141 5.77 -5.00 7.95
CA ALA A 141 6.76 -5.07 9.01
C ALA A 141 6.28 -4.33 10.27
N LEU A 142 5.71 -3.14 10.09
CA LEU A 142 5.23 -2.33 11.21
C LEU A 142 3.99 -2.94 11.85
N PHE A 143 3.05 -3.47 11.05
CA PHE A 143 1.89 -4.21 11.55
C PHE A 143 2.30 -5.40 12.40
N LEU A 144 3.17 -6.29 11.90
CA LEU A 144 3.62 -7.46 12.65
C LEU A 144 4.38 -7.06 13.92
N ALA A 145 5.26 -6.06 13.85
CA ALA A 145 5.98 -5.57 15.02
C ALA A 145 5.03 -5.07 16.11
N VAL A 146 4.00 -4.30 15.74
CA VAL A 146 3.00 -3.80 16.69
C VAL A 146 2.13 -4.92 17.21
N VAL A 147 1.69 -5.87 16.38
CA VAL A 147 0.90 -7.03 16.84
C VAL A 147 1.69 -7.87 17.84
N ILE A 148 2.95 -8.17 17.57
CA ILE A 148 3.82 -8.93 18.48
C ILE A 148 4.02 -8.15 19.78
N PHE A 149 4.37 -6.86 19.69
CA PHE A 149 4.57 -6.04 20.88
C PHE A 149 3.30 -5.94 21.73
N ALA A 150 2.16 -5.65 21.10
CA ALA A 150 0.87 -5.54 21.78
C ALA A 150 0.45 -6.87 22.42
N SER A 151 0.57 -7.97 21.67
CA SER A 151 0.11 -9.28 22.12
C SER A 151 0.95 -9.82 23.29
N PHE A 152 2.28 -9.72 23.21
CA PHE A 152 3.19 -10.29 24.20
C PHE A 152 3.49 -9.38 25.40
N TYR A 153 3.48 -8.05 25.22
CA TYR A 153 3.92 -7.11 26.26
C TYR A 153 2.77 -6.28 26.85
N LEU A 154 1.87 -5.74 26.02
CA LEU A 154 0.78 -4.88 26.51
C LEU A 154 -0.41 -5.69 27.05
N LEU A 155 -0.82 -6.72 26.30
CA LEU A 155 -2.07 -7.45 26.53
C LEU A 155 -1.85 -8.84 27.15
N ARG A 156 -0.65 -9.12 27.66
CA ARG A 156 -0.27 -10.41 28.24
C ARG A 156 -1.23 -10.92 29.33
N SER A 157 -1.78 -10.01 30.13
CA SER A 157 -2.66 -10.36 31.26
C SER A 157 -4.14 -10.52 30.87
N PHE A 158 -4.50 -10.21 29.63
CA PHE A 158 -5.87 -10.32 29.14
C PHE A 158 -6.18 -11.74 28.64
N THR A 159 -7.47 -12.08 28.58
CA THR A 159 -7.89 -13.35 27.96
C THR A 159 -7.45 -13.39 26.49
N PRO A 160 -7.13 -14.57 25.92
CA PRO A 160 -6.67 -14.72 24.54
C PRO A 160 -7.56 -14.05 23.50
N THR A 161 -8.89 -14.12 23.67
CA THR A 161 -9.87 -13.52 22.76
C THR A 161 -9.77 -11.99 22.73
N PHE A 162 -9.75 -11.34 23.90
CA PHE A 162 -9.58 -9.89 23.99
C PHE A 162 -8.19 -9.43 23.52
N ASN A 163 -7.15 -10.19 23.83
CA ASN A 163 -5.79 -9.91 23.35
C ASN A 163 -5.73 -9.94 21.81
N TYR A 164 -6.34 -10.94 21.16
CA TYR A 164 -6.42 -11.04 19.70
C TYR A 164 -7.13 -9.84 19.09
N ILE A 165 -8.34 -9.54 19.56
CA ILE A 165 -9.16 -8.45 19.00
C ILE A 165 -8.44 -7.10 19.16
N LEU A 166 -7.93 -6.80 20.35
CA LEU A 166 -7.29 -5.51 20.63
C LEU A 166 -5.94 -5.38 19.92
N SER A 167 -5.11 -6.42 19.88
CA SER A 167 -3.82 -6.37 19.17
C SER A 167 -4.02 -6.20 17.68
N MET A 168 -4.96 -6.95 17.08
CA MET A 168 -5.22 -6.89 15.64
C MET A 168 -5.90 -5.57 15.24
N ALA A 169 -6.98 -5.19 15.92
CA ALA A 169 -7.69 -3.95 15.63
C ALA A 169 -6.84 -2.71 15.98
N GLY A 170 -6.09 -2.76 17.07
CA GLY A 170 -5.17 -1.69 17.48
C GLY A 170 -4.02 -1.52 16.49
N ALA A 171 -3.36 -2.60 16.08
CA ALA A 171 -2.26 -2.53 15.11
C ALA A 171 -2.75 -2.06 13.73
N SER A 172 -3.83 -2.65 13.20
CA SER A 172 -4.38 -2.27 11.89
C SER A 172 -4.97 -0.86 11.89
N GLY A 173 -5.65 -0.45 12.97
CA GLY A 173 -6.13 0.91 13.17
C GLY A 173 -5.00 1.92 13.27
N LEU A 174 -3.93 1.59 14.00
CA LEU A 174 -2.72 2.41 14.06
C LEU A 174 -2.08 2.54 12.67
N MET A 175 -2.00 1.45 11.89
CA MET A 175 -1.44 1.51 10.53
C MET A 175 -2.28 2.41 9.63
N ALA A 176 -3.61 2.31 9.73
CA ALA A 176 -4.52 3.17 9.00
C ALA A 176 -4.32 4.65 9.39
N LEU A 177 -4.19 4.97 10.68
CA LEU A 177 -3.94 6.33 11.16
C LEU A 177 -2.57 6.87 10.74
N LEU A 178 -1.51 6.07 10.88
CA LEU A 178 -0.17 6.46 10.45
C LEU A 178 -0.11 6.68 8.93
N SER A 179 -0.89 5.92 8.16
CA SER A 179 -0.98 6.10 6.71
C SER A 179 -1.75 7.36 6.29
N THR A 180 -2.68 7.85 7.12
CA THR A 180 -3.45 9.08 6.86
C THR A 180 -2.78 10.32 7.43
N GLY A 181 -1.82 10.16 8.34
CA GLY A 181 -1.00 11.24 8.89
C GLY A 181 -0.28 11.99 7.77
N LYS A 182 -0.63 13.27 7.59
CA LYS A 182 0.10 14.18 6.71
C LYS A 182 1.56 14.16 7.15
N SER A 183 2.46 13.81 6.24
CA SER A 183 3.86 14.22 6.38
C SER A 183 3.85 15.75 6.38
N ALA A 184 3.96 16.33 7.57
CA ALA A 184 4.32 17.74 7.73
C ALA A 184 5.73 17.98 7.17
#